data_AF-A0A512MA03-F1
#
_entry.id   AF-A0A512MA03-F1
#
_cell.length_a   1.000
_cell.length_b   1.000
_cell.length_c   1.000
_cell.angle_alpha   90.00
_cell.angle_beta   90.00
_cell.angle_gamma   90.00
#
_symmetry.space_group_name_H-M   'P 1'
#
loop_
_entity.id
_entity.type
_entity.pdbx_description
1 polymer ?
#
loop_
_entity_poly.entity_id
_entity_poly.type
_entity_poly.pdbx_seq_one_letter_code
_entity_poly.pdbx_strand_id
1 'polypeptide(L)'
;MVTVTMLRCFILWMAALAVATAADSPPVLSSLAELAQAATRSGQKLKMKPGKYRLTDFIPLASIPERRKQKQWQFITFSGNDNTFDLQGVTLELDTALRQKLGSPIHTDEFLISGKGNTLQGLTITSLGKGIAFGGAVLGVTGQGNTLKDCVIHVEGSSPYGYGDLFGKGGHKHSGVHITGSRSRFIDCKVFQKAFGHAFYLQENCDDVVFENCHAEGVMRRTDEMLAEISGLAFDRRFMGEVQNRSGTTRIQPGYMKALSEDGFRTYHTHRGLVLKNCTSKNMRGGFELRTKTAPKLENCTAIGCERGFWVSTGAVLTGCKGDTQFGPLLYVEGDKAKVEVQLLPTEADKVNVHAVAALYGIDNEVTITAKSVRVQLSPILIGYTPPAMGENATAHGERLARGLILRNQTTMPVVIGTKAEKCQISTLGAVQENKGKDITVTTHSR
;
A
#
# COMPACT_ATOMS: atom_id res chain seq x y z
N MET A 1 53.53 20.86 83.97
CA MET A 1 54.43 19.84 83.40
C MET A 1 53.62 19.00 82.42
N VAL A 2 54.22 18.74 81.27
CA VAL A 2 53.69 18.18 80.01
C VAL A 2 52.89 16.89 80.18
N THR A 3 51.76 16.75 79.45
CA THR A 3 51.46 15.53 78.65
C THR A 3 50.42 15.78 77.56
N VAL A 4 50.76 15.27 76.38
CA VAL A 4 50.19 15.44 75.04
C VAL A 4 48.99 14.50 74.82
N THR A 5 47.96 14.95 74.09
CA THR A 5 46.87 14.09 73.60
C THR A 5 46.92 14.02 72.07
N MET A 6 47.11 12.80 71.53
CA MET A 6 47.14 12.50 70.09
C MET A 6 45.71 12.35 69.53
N LEU A 7 45.44 13.02 68.40
CA LEU A 7 44.21 12.91 67.61
C LEU A 7 44.45 11.97 66.42
N ARG A 8 43.67 10.88 66.30
CA ARG A 8 43.65 9.97 65.15
C ARG A 8 42.49 10.33 64.21
N CYS A 9 42.79 10.73 62.97
CA CYS A 9 41.81 10.84 61.89
C CYS A 9 41.63 9.48 61.19
N PHE A 10 40.38 9.00 61.13
CA PHE A 10 39.96 7.88 60.28
C PHE A 10 39.45 8.42 58.94
N ILE A 11 40.01 7.93 57.83
CA ILE A 11 39.53 8.16 56.46
C ILE A 11 38.69 6.93 56.06
N LEU A 12 37.41 7.15 55.74
CA LEU A 12 36.49 6.13 55.23
C LEU A 12 36.57 6.07 53.70
N TRP A 13 37.01 4.94 53.16
CA TRP A 13 36.98 4.59 51.74
C TRP A 13 35.61 3.98 51.40
N MET A 14 34.79 4.67 50.58
CA MET A 14 33.60 4.07 49.95
C MET A 14 34.01 3.47 48.61
N ALA A 15 34.13 2.14 48.56
CA ALA A 15 34.26 1.40 47.31
C ALA A 15 32.88 1.23 46.67
N ALA A 16 32.64 1.92 45.54
CA ALA A 16 31.48 1.68 44.69
C ALA A 16 31.71 0.37 43.91
N LEU A 17 31.04 -0.72 44.32
CA LEU A 17 30.94 -1.92 43.50
C LEU A 17 30.02 -1.63 42.30
N ALA A 18 30.61 -1.42 41.13
CA ALA A 18 29.90 -1.52 39.87
C ALA A 18 29.61 -2.99 39.57
N VAL A 19 28.40 -3.46 39.87
CA VAL A 19 27.92 -4.77 39.42
C VAL A 19 27.63 -4.66 37.92
N ALA A 20 28.56 -5.17 37.10
CA ALA A 20 28.29 -5.40 35.68
C ALA A 20 27.21 -6.48 35.57
N THR A 21 25.98 -6.10 35.26
CA THR A 21 24.93 -7.06 34.90
C THR A 21 25.32 -7.69 33.57
N ALA A 22 25.63 -8.99 33.59
CA ALA A 22 25.78 -9.76 32.37
C ALA A 22 24.48 -9.59 31.55
N ALA A 23 24.60 -9.16 30.31
CA ALA A 23 23.44 -9.08 29.41
C ALA A 23 22.96 -10.50 29.15
N ASP A 24 21.92 -10.94 29.86
CA ASP A 24 21.26 -12.21 29.61
C ASP A 24 20.87 -12.29 28.14
N SER A 25 21.28 -13.38 27.48
CA SER A 25 20.89 -13.62 26.09
C SER A 25 19.37 -13.68 26.00
N PRO A 26 18.74 -13.05 24.99
CA PRO A 26 17.28 -13.02 24.87
C PRO A 26 16.72 -14.44 24.84
N PRO A 27 15.59 -14.72 25.54
CA PRO A 27 14.94 -16.02 25.49
C PRO A 27 14.70 -16.48 24.05
N VAL A 28 15.09 -17.72 23.76
CA VAL A 28 14.98 -18.32 22.42
C VAL A 28 13.71 -19.16 22.33
N LEU A 29 12.73 -18.67 21.59
CA LEU A 29 11.48 -19.35 21.28
C LEU A 29 11.71 -20.38 20.17
N SER A 30 11.02 -21.52 20.25
CA SER A 30 11.18 -22.65 19.33
C SER A 30 9.86 -23.18 18.75
N SER A 31 8.72 -22.65 19.19
CA SER A 31 7.39 -23.05 18.73
C SER A 31 6.41 -21.88 18.63
N LEU A 32 5.32 -22.09 17.90
CA LEU A 32 4.22 -21.11 17.81
C LEU A 32 3.49 -20.91 19.14
N ALA A 33 3.39 -21.95 19.97
CA ALA A 33 2.76 -21.85 21.29
C ALA A 33 3.56 -20.92 22.22
N GLU A 34 4.89 -21.07 22.25
CA GLU A 34 5.79 -20.19 22.99
C GLU A 34 5.72 -18.75 22.46
N LEU A 35 5.68 -18.57 21.12
CA LEU A 35 5.49 -17.26 20.50
C LEU A 35 4.17 -16.62 20.92
N ALA A 36 3.05 -17.34 20.79
CA ALA A 36 1.73 -16.82 21.13
C ALA A 36 1.62 -16.46 22.61
N GLN A 37 2.21 -17.26 23.51
CA GLN A 37 2.23 -16.94 24.94
C GLN A 37 3.10 -15.71 25.22
N ALA A 38 4.33 -15.68 24.70
CA ALA A 38 5.25 -14.56 24.90
C ALA A 38 4.70 -13.24 24.33
N ALA A 39 3.98 -13.30 23.20
CA ALA A 39 3.37 -12.15 22.53
C ALA A 39 2.35 -11.38 23.39
N THR A 40 1.86 -11.98 24.48
CA THR A 40 0.93 -11.33 25.43
C THR A 40 1.60 -10.52 26.53
N ARG A 41 2.91 -10.72 26.76
CA ARG A 41 3.67 -10.07 27.83
C ARG A 41 4.44 -8.85 27.30
N SER A 42 4.82 -7.93 28.18
CA SER A 42 5.46 -6.65 27.80
C SER A 42 6.95 -6.61 28.17
N GLY A 43 7.70 -5.68 27.54
CA GLY A 43 9.07 -5.34 27.90
C GLY A 43 10.11 -6.43 27.59
N GLN A 44 9.80 -7.36 26.68
CA GLN A 44 10.67 -8.49 26.37
C GLN A 44 11.56 -8.22 25.17
N LYS A 45 12.74 -8.83 25.17
CA LYS A 45 13.56 -9.03 23.97
C LYS A 45 13.59 -10.52 23.67
N LEU A 46 12.99 -10.91 22.55
CA LEU A 46 12.75 -12.30 22.20
C LEU A 46 13.41 -12.60 20.86
N LYS A 47 13.97 -13.80 20.76
CA LYS A 47 14.44 -14.35 19.48
C LYS A 47 13.73 -15.65 19.21
N MET A 48 13.27 -15.87 17.99
CA MET A 48 12.73 -17.17 17.60
C MET A 48 13.75 -17.91 16.74
N LYS A 49 13.85 -19.24 16.91
CA LYS A 49 14.70 -20.07 16.06
C LYS A 49 14.25 -19.93 14.60
N PRO A 50 15.17 -19.76 13.64
CA PRO A 50 14.82 -19.79 12.22
C PRO A 50 14.15 -21.11 11.86
N GLY A 51 13.16 -21.07 10.98
CA GLY A 51 12.39 -22.25 10.60
C GLY A 51 11.05 -21.92 9.97
N LYS A 52 10.39 -22.96 9.49
CA LYS A 52 9.01 -22.90 9.01
C LYS A 52 8.07 -23.41 10.09
N TYR A 53 7.01 -22.65 10.33
CA TYR A 53 6.06 -22.90 11.40
C TYR A 53 4.65 -22.90 10.83
N ARG A 54 4.05 -24.08 10.71
CA ARG A 54 2.70 -24.22 10.17
C ARG A 54 1.67 -23.92 11.24
N LEU A 55 0.74 -23.01 10.94
CA LEU A 55 -0.36 -22.72 11.85
C LEU A 55 -1.23 -23.95 12.13
N THR A 56 -1.32 -24.91 11.22
CA THR A 56 -2.07 -26.16 11.43
C THR A 56 -1.48 -27.04 12.54
N ASP A 57 -0.19 -26.91 12.84
CA ASP A 57 0.47 -27.67 13.91
C ASP A 57 0.16 -27.07 15.29
N PHE A 58 -0.14 -25.77 15.32
CA PHE A 58 -0.53 -25.02 16.52
C PHE A 58 -2.06 -24.94 16.71
N ILE A 59 -2.79 -24.78 15.62
CA ILE A 59 -4.25 -24.68 15.54
C ILE A 59 -4.73 -25.75 14.55
N PRO A 60 -4.95 -27.00 15.01
CA PRO A 60 -5.44 -28.05 14.13
C PRO A 60 -6.82 -27.70 13.56
N LEU A 61 -7.08 -28.05 12.30
CA LEU A 61 -8.38 -27.79 11.65
C LEU A 61 -9.58 -28.32 12.45
N ALA A 62 -9.40 -29.38 13.24
CA ALA A 62 -10.43 -29.95 14.11
C ALA A 62 -10.82 -29.04 15.29
N SER A 63 -9.94 -28.14 15.75
CA SER A 63 -10.21 -27.23 16.87
C SER A 63 -10.96 -25.96 16.47
N ILE A 64 -11.03 -25.67 15.17
CA ILE A 64 -11.64 -24.45 14.63
C ILE A 64 -13.10 -24.21 15.08
N PRO A 65 -14.00 -25.21 15.13
CA PRO A 65 -15.36 -25.01 15.63
C PRO A 65 -15.42 -24.45 17.06
N GLU A 66 -14.52 -24.93 17.94
CA GLU A 66 -14.46 -24.45 19.32
C GLU A 66 -13.87 -23.04 19.38
N ARG A 67 -12.81 -22.74 18.61
CA ARG A 67 -12.29 -21.36 18.51
C ARG A 67 -13.36 -20.37 18.03
N ARG A 68 -14.16 -20.76 17.04
CA ARG A 68 -15.28 -19.96 16.54
C ARG A 68 -16.31 -19.70 17.65
N LYS A 69 -16.69 -20.73 18.43
CA LYS A 69 -17.59 -20.59 19.57
C LYS A 69 -17.05 -19.62 20.63
N GLN A 70 -15.75 -19.67 20.87
CA GLN A 70 -15.03 -18.77 21.78
C GLN A 70 -14.72 -17.39 21.18
N LYS A 71 -15.09 -17.14 19.92
CA LYS A 71 -14.81 -15.90 19.19
C LYS A 71 -13.31 -15.56 19.11
N GLN A 72 -12.46 -16.58 19.08
CA GLN A 72 -11.01 -16.44 18.90
C GLN A 72 -10.66 -16.35 17.41
N TRP A 73 -10.80 -15.16 16.86
CA TRP A 73 -10.71 -14.94 15.42
C TRP A 73 -9.27 -14.77 14.90
N GLN A 74 -8.39 -14.19 15.72
CA GLN A 74 -6.96 -14.09 15.40
C GLN A 74 -6.27 -15.43 15.67
N PHE A 75 -5.26 -15.75 14.87
CA PHE A 75 -4.39 -16.92 15.10
C PHE A 75 -3.33 -16.61 16.16
N ILE A 76 -2.65 -15.46 16.04
CA ILE A 76 -1.69 -14.96 17.04
C ILE A 76 -1.90 -13.45 17.21
N THR A 77 -1.94 -13.01 18.46
CA THR A 77 -2.07 -11.59 18.83
C THR A 77 -0.84 -11.15 19.65
N PHE A 78 -0.14 -10.13 19.15
CA PHE A 78 0.92 -9.41 19.84
C PHE A 78 0.30 -8.27 20.64
N SER A 79 -0.24 -8.60 21.83
CA SER A 79 -0.94 -7.65 22.70
C SER A 79 -0.05 -7.01 23.77
N GLY A 80 1.11 -7.60 24.05
CA GLY A 80 2.10 -7.01 24.96
C GLY A 80 2.72 -5.74 24.38
N ASN A 81 3.27 -4.89 25.24
CA ASN A 81 3.87 -3.61 24.85
C ASN A 81 5.39 -3.66 24.92
N ASP A 82 6.05 -2.75 24.19
CA ASP A 82 7.47 -2.46 24.31
C ASP A 82 8.36 -3.71 24.15
N ASN A 83 7.95 -4.63 23.29
CA ASN A 83 8.71 -5.83 22.99
C ASN A 83 9.57 -5.66 21.73
N THR A 84 10.68 -6.40 21.67
CA THR A 84 11.43 -6.64 20.44
C THR A 84 11.37 -8.13 20.10
N PHE A 85 10.87 -8.47 18.92
CA PHE A 85 10.88 -9.82 18.36
C PHE A 85 11.87 -9.89 17.20
N ASP A 86 12.97 -10.60 17.39
CA ASP A 86 13.89 -11.02 16.33
C ASP A 86 13.37 -12.34 15.72
N LEU A 87 12.79 -12.22 14.53
CA LEU A 87 12.14 -13.29 13.78
C LEU A 87 12.87 -13.56 12.46
N GLN A 88 14.16 -13.19 12.36
CA GLN A 88 14.96 -13.45 11.18
C GLN A 88 14.99 -14.94 10.82
N GLY A 89 14.67 -15.24 9.56
CA GLY A 89 14.60 -16.62 9.06
C GLY A 89 13.38 -17.41 9.54
N VAL A 90 12.40 -16.76 10.19
CA VAL A 90 11.14 -17.37 10.59
C VAL A 90 10.10 -17.18 9.49
N THR A 91 9.48 -18.28 9.07
CA THR A 91 8.31 -18.27 8.18
C THR A 91 7.10 -18.87 8.88
N LEU A 92 6.02 -18.10 9.01
CA LEU A 92 4.72 -18.59 9.45
C LEU A 92 3.92 -19.01 8.21
N GLU A 93 3.61 -20.30 8.12
CA GLU A 93 2.81 -20.88 7.05
C GLU A 93 1.33 -20.90 7.48
N LEU A 94 0.52 -20.07 6.84
CA LEU A 94 -0.92 -19.96 7.06
C LEU A 94 -1.67 -20.75 6.00
N ASP A 95 -2.33 -21.83 6.38
CA ASP A 95 -3.28 -22.50 5.49
C ASP A 95 -4.59 -21.69 5.42
N THR A 96 -4.93 -21.18 4.23
CA THR A 96 -6.16 -20.40 3.98
C THR A 96 -7.44 -21.20 4.29
N ALA A 97 -7.38 -22.54 4.34
CA ALA A 97 -8.48 -23.37 4.80
C ALA A 97 -8.81 -23.15 6.27
N LEU A 98 -7.83 -22.78 7.13
CA LEU A 98 -8.08 -22.43 8.53
C LEU A 98 -9.03 -21.25 8.62
N ARG A 99 -8.78 -20.18 7.86
CA ARG A 99 -9.64 -18.99 7.85
C ARG A 99 -11.02 -19.27 7.28
N GLN A 100 -11.09 -19.94 6.14
CA GLN A 100 -12.37 -20.30 5.53
C GLN A 100 -13.23 -21.11 6.52
N LYS A 101 -12.60 -22.07 7.20
CA LYS A 101 -13.26 -22.87 8.23
C LYS A 101 -13.51 -22.08 9.51
N LEU A 102 -12.72 -21.07 9.85
CA LEU A 102 -12.95 -20.22 11.02
C LEU A 102 -14.21 -19.38 10.83
N GLY A 103 -14.48 -18.91 9.61
CA GLY A 103 -15.68 -18.13 9.29
C GLY A 103 -15.76 -16.87 10.17
N SER A 104 -14.64 -16.17 10.30
CA SER A 104 -14.54 -14.96 11.11
C SER A 104 -15.52 -13.88 10.60
N PRO A 105 -15.93 -12.96 11.48
CA PRO A 105 -16.65 -11.76 11.06
C PRO A 105 -15.91 -11.01 9.93
N ILE A 106 -16.68 -10.26 9.15
CA ILE A 106 -16.14 -9.46 8.04
C ILE A 106 -15.09 -8.49 8.58
N HIS A 107 -14.00 -8.28 7.83
CA HIS A 107 -12.90 -7.36 8.18
C HIS A 107 -12.10 -7.77 9.42
N THR A 108 -12.02 -9.07 9.72
CA THR A 108 -11.15 -9.56 10.80
C THR A 108 -9.77 -9.93 10.26
N ASP A 109 -8.73 -9.37 10.86
CA ASP A 109 -7.32 -9.69 10.54
C ASP A 109 -6.88 -11.00 11.21
N GLU A 110 -6.01 -11.74 10.53
CA GLU A 110 -5.58 -13.09 10.93
C GLU A 110 -4.50 -13.06 12.03
N PHE A 111 -3.51 -12.19 11.86
CA PHE A 111 -2.52 -11.84 12.87
C PHE A 111 -2.76 -10.41 13.32
N LEU A 112 -2.54 -10.11 14.59
CA LEU A 112 -2.85 -8.78 15.13
C LEU A 112 -1.73 -8.27 16.05
N ILE A 113 -1.22 -7.08 15.76
CA ILE A 113 -0.35 -6.31 16.64
C ILE A 113 -1.19 -5.21 17.26
N SER A 114 -1.73 -5.49 18.45
CA SER A 114 -2.59 -4.57 19.20
C SER A 114 -1.85 -3.85 20.34
N GLY A 115 -0.76 -4.44 20.82
CA GLY A 115 0.13 -3.80 21.78
C GLY A 115 0.89 -2.62 21.15
N LYS A 116 1.49 -1.79 22.00
CA LYS A 116 2.15 -0.54 21.62
C LYS A 116 3.67 -0.67 21.69
N GLY A 117 4.38 0.11 20.86
CA GLY A 117 5.84 0.20 20.96
C GLY A 117 6.60 -1.08 20.61
N ASN A 118 5.94 -2.05 19.96
CA ASN A 118 6.59 -3.30 19.61
C ASN A 118 7.44 -3.14 18.35
N THR A 119 8.56 -3.86 18.29
CA THR A 119 9.35 -4.04 17.07
C THR A 119 9.33 -5.50 16.66
N LEU A 120 8.88 -5.79 15.44
CA LEU A 120 8.98 -7.11 14.82
C LEU A 120 9.97 -7.02 13.66
N GLN A 121 10.99 -7.86 13.65
CA GLN A 121 12.04 -7.86 12.63
C GLN A 121 12.18 -9.21 11.94
N GLY A 122 12.23 -9.23 10.61
CA GLY A 122 12.61 -10.41 9.81
C GLY A 122 11.50 -11.46 9.61
N LEU A 123 10.27 -11.16 10.02
CA LEU A 123 9.14 -12.09 9.96
C LEU A 123 8.68 -12.30 8.52
N THR A 124 8.59 -13.55 8.09
CA THR A 124 7.85 -13.92 6.87
C THR A 124 6.51 -14.58 7.23
N ILE A 125 5.41 -14.17 6.58
CA ILE A 125 4.12 -14.87 6.63
C ILE A 125 3.75 -15.28 5.20
N THR A 126 3.39 -16.55 5.01
CA THR A 126 2.98 -17.09 3.70
C THR A 126 1.62 -17.76 3.80
N SER A 127 0.63 -17.21 3.11
CA SER A 127 -0.66 -17.87 2.87
C SER A 127 -0.48 -19.04 1.89
N LEU A 128 -1.11 -20.16 2.19
CA LEU A 128 -1.11 -21.38 1.40
C LEU A 128 -2.54 -21.72 0.99
N GLY A 129 -2.74 -21.99 -0.30
CA GLY A 129 -4.02 -22.44 -0.85
C GLY A 129 -4.95 -21.33 -1.34
N LYS A 130 -6.20 -21.70 -1.62
CA LYS A 130 -7.20 -20.84 -2.28
C LYS A 130 -8.45 -20.62 -1.41
N GLY A 131 -8.32 -20.75 -0.10
CA GLY A 131 -9.41 -20.56 0.84
C GLY A 131 -9.98 -19.14 0.75
N ILE A 132 -11.26 -19.00 1.08
CA ILE A 132 -11.99 -17.74 0.97
C ILE A 132 -11.81 -16.93 2.26
N ALA A 133 -11.40 -15.67 2.10
CA ALA A 133 -11.44 -14.65 3.14
C ALA A 133 -12.77 -13.88 3.09
N PHE A 134 -13.30 -13.44 4.23
CA PHE A 134 -14.49 -12.57 4.30
C PHE A 134 -14.09 -11.10 4.50
N GLY A 135 -13.07 -10.62 3.79
CA GLY A 135 -12.46 -9.33 4.07
C GLY A 135 -11.56 -9.36 5.31
N GLY A 136 -10.67 -8.36 5.42
CA GLY A 136 -9.59 -8.29 6.43
C GLY A 136 -8.23 -8.57 5.82
N ALA A 137 -7.18 -8.54 6.63
CA ALA A 137 -5.80 -8.69 6.21
C ALA A 137 -5.11 -9.90 6.84
N VAL A 138 -3.97 -10.29 6.26
CA VAL A 138 -3.05 -11.22 6.91
C VAL A 138 -2.55 -10.63 8.22
N LEU A 139 -2.14 -9.36 8.21
CA LEU A 139 -1.59 -8.70 9.40
C LEU A 139 -2.29 -7.38 9.69
N GLY A 140 -2.90 -7.26 10.86
CA GLY A 140 -3.40 -6.01 11.42
C GLY A 140 -2.37 -5.36 12.35
N VAL A 141 -2.12 -4.06 12.16
CA VAL A 141 -1.31 -3.21 13.03
C VAL A 141 -2.21 -2.12 13.59
N THR A 142 -2.77 -2.37 14.77
CA THR A 142 -3.78 -1.52 15.40
C THR A 142 -3.24 -0.79 16.62
N GLY A 143 -2.23 -1.35 17.28
CA GLY A 143 -1.48 -0.68 18.34
C GLY A 143 -0.61 0.45 17.80
N GLN A 144 -0.34 1.44 18.65
CA GLN A 144 0.41 2.64 18.28
C GLN A 144 1.93 2.46 18.45
N GLY A 145 2.71 3.17 17.63
CA GLY A 145 4.17 3.22 17.80
C GLY A 145 4.89 1.92 17.45
N ASN A 146 4.26 1.04 16.69
CA ASN A 146 4.86 -0.25 16.32
C ASN A 146 5.82 -0.08 15.14
N THR A 147 6.88 -0.88 15.11
CA THR A 147 7.84 -0.94 14.00
C THR A 147 7.86 -2.34 13.41
N LEU A 148 7.62 -2.45 12.11
CA LEU A 148 7.88 -3.66 11.33
C LEU A 148 9.11 -3.41 10.48
N LYS A 149 10.10 -4.30 10.57
CA LYS A 149 11.37 -4.17 9.85
C LYS A 149 11.70 -5.45 9.10
N ASP A 150 11.98 -5.35 7.81
CA ASP A 150 12.38 -6.49 6.97
C ASP A 150 11.36 -7.65 7.04
N CYS A 151 10.07 -7.31 7.09
CA CYS A 151 8.98 -8.29 7.12
C CYS A 151 8.46 -8.56 5.71
N VAL A 152 8.13 -9.82 5.41
CA VAL A 152 7.62 -10.25 4.10
C VAL A 152 6.28 -10.95 4.26
N ILE A 153 5.26 -10.50 3.53
CA ILE A 153 3.92 -11.09 3.55
C ILE A 153 3.57 -11.58 2.14
N HIS A 154 3.35 -12.88 1.98
CA HIS A 154 2.80 -13.47 0.76
C HIS A 154 1.32 -13.79 0.98
N VAL A 155 0.45 -13.12 0.21
CA VAL A 155 -1.00 -13.20 0.36
C VAL A 155 -1.58 -14.01 -0.78
N GLU A 156 -2.35 -15.04 -0.44
CA GLU A 156 -3.10 -15.89 -1.37
C GLU A 156 -4.50 -16.19 -0.80
N GLY A 157 -5.44 -16.58 -1.67
CA GLY A 157 -6.79 -16.99 -1.26
C GLY A 157 -7.77 -15.82 -1.15
N SER A 158 -8.57 -15.64 -2.19
CA SER A 158 -9.72 -14.72 -2.26
C SER A 158 -10.67 -15.22 -3.35
N SER A 159 -11.92 -14.78 -3.34
CA SER A 159 -12.90 -15.21 -4.36
C SER A 159 -13.88 -14.10 -4.73
N PRO A 160 -14.03 -13.74 -6.01
CA PRO A 160 -13.28 -14.27 -7.14
C PRO A 160 -11.90 -13.62 -7.23
N TYR A 161 -10.88 -14.45 -7.44
CA TYR A 161 -9.56 -13.98 -7.86
C TYR A 161 -9.40 -14.21 -9.36
N GLY A 162 -8.65 -13.34 -10.05
CA GLY A 162 -8.41 -13.47 -11.48
C GLY A 162 -9.16 -12.46 -12.38
N TYR A 163 -9.96 -11.57 -11.80
CA TYR A 163 -10.73 -10.55 -12.53
C TYR A 163 -10.61 -9.13 -11.97
N GLY A 164 -9.83 -8.93 -10.90
CA GLY A 164 -9.72 -7.63 -10.24
C GLY A 164 -11.07 -7.10 -9.77
N ASP A 165 -11.31 -5.80 -9.98
CA ASP A 165 -12.59 -5.15 -9.65
C ASP A 165 -13.60 -5.13 -10.80
N LEU A 166 -13.41 -5.90 -11.88
CA LEU A 166 -14.36 -5.96 -13.01
C LEU A 166 -15.77 -6.38 -12.58
N PHE A 167 -15.86 -7.29 -11.61
CA PHE A 167 -17.11 -7.82 -11.05
C PHE A 167 -17.44 -7.27 -9.66
N GLY A 168 -16.88 -6.09 -9.36
CA GLY A 168 -17.14 -5.34 -8.14
C GLY A 168 -16.05 -5.47 -7.08
N LYS A 169 -16.18 -4.64 -6.05
CA LYS A 169 -15.18 -4.51 -4.97
C LYS A 169 -15.63 -5.23 -3.68
N GLY A 170 -16.49 -6.23 -3.77
CA GLY A 170 -17.24 -6.79 -2.63
C GLY A 170 -16.63 -8.03 -1.95
N GLY A 171 -16.99 -8.18 -0.66
CA GLY A 171 -17.25 -9.43 0.08
C GLY A 171 -16.09 -10.32 0.53
N HIS A 172 -15.17 -10.65 -0.37
CA HIS A 172 -14.30 -11.81 -0.19
C HIS A 172 -12.83 -11.51 -0.47
N LYS A 173 -12.41 -10.35 0.03
CA LYS A 173 -11.06 -9.83 -0.12
C LYS A 173 -10.12 -10.43 0.90
N HIS A 174 -8.85 -10.54 0.51
CA HIS A 174 -7.77 -10.90 1.39
C HIS A 174 -6.62 -9.91 1.19
N SER A 175 -6.47 -8.97 2.11
CA SER A 175 -5.44 -7.94 2.05
C SER A 175 -4.15 -8.39 2.76
N GLY A 176 -3.03 -7.72 2.51
CA GLY A 176 -1.76 -7.98 3.19
C GLY A 176 -1.69 -7.39 4.58
N VAL A 177 -1.64 -6.05 4.67
CA VAL A 177 -1.39 -5.32 5.92
C VAL A 177 -2.44 -4.22 6.13
N HIS A 178 -3.21 -4.37 7.20
CA HIS A 178 -4.19 -3.41 7.68
C HIS A 178 -3.57 -2.53 8.78
N ILE A 179 -3.73 -1.21 8.68
CA ILE A 179 -3.06 -0.26 9.58
C ILE A 179 -4.10 0.71 10.14
N THR A 180 -4.27 0.67 11.46
CA THR A 180 -5.08 1.64 12.22
C THR A 180 -4.32 2.23 13.40
N GLY A 181 -3.11 1.74 13.68
CA GLY A 181 -2.23 2.26 14.73
C GLY A 181 -1.36 3.43 14.28
N SER A 182 -1.55 4.60 14.86
CA SER A 182 -0.73 5.81 14.62
C SER A 182 0.74 5.64 15.04
N ARG A 183 1.62 6.48 14.49
CA ARG A 183 3.08 6.54 14.77
C ARG A 183 3.80 5.23 14.46
N SER A 184 3.23 4.39 13.61
CA SER A 184 3.82 3.12 13.21
C SER A 184 4.79 3.29 12.06
N ARG A 185 5.85 2.48 12.05
CA ARG A 185 6.91 2.50 11.03
C ARG A 185 7.00 1.15 10.32
N PHE A 186 7.11 1.21 9.00
CA PHE A 186 7.31 0.05 8.14
C PHE A 186 8.60 0.27 7.37
N ILE A 187 9.60 -0.56 7.61
CA ILE A 187 10.96 -0.39 7.08
C ILE A 187 11.35 -1.65 6.34
N ASP A 188 11.74 -1.54 5.08
CA ASP A 188 12.16 -2.68 4.22
C ASP A 188 11.08 -3.80 4.12
N CYS A 189 9.81 -3.46 4.33
CA CYS A 189 8.72 -4.44 4.34
C CYS A 189 8.20 -4.73 2.92
N LYS A 190 7.81 -5.98 2.66
CA LYS A 190 7.35 -6.44 1.33
C LYS A 190 6.03 -7.16 1.42
N VAL A 191 5.11 -6.87 0.51
CA VAL A 191 3.84 -7.58 0.35
C VAL A 191 3.70 -8.06 -1.09
N PHE A 192 3.55 -9.36 -1.27
CA PHE A 192 3.25 -10.00 -2.55
C PHE A 192 1.79 -10.44 -2.55
N GLN A 193 0.98 -9.71 -3.29
CA GLN A 193 -0.48 -9.73 -3.24
C GLN A 193 -1.05 -10.57 -4.39
N LYS A 194 -1.16 -11.90 -4.17
CA LYS A 194 -1.83 -12.83 -5.10
C LYS A 194 -3.25 -13.16 -4.64
N ALA A 195 -3.96 -12.12 -4.21
CA ALA A 195 -5.35 -12.16 -3.83
C ALA A 195 -6.01 -10.81 -4.13
N PHE A 196 -7.33 -10.80 -4.31
CA PHE A 196 -8.08 -9.57 -4.44
C PHE A 196 -8.16 -8.87 -3.08
N GLY A 197 -7.55 -7.71 -2.96
CA GLY A 197 -7.34 -6.99 -1.70
C GLY A 197 -6.15 -6.02 -1.81
N HIS A 198 -5.96 -5.19 -0.78
CA HIS A 198 -4.87 -4.21 -0.74
C HIS A 198 -3.58 -4.84 -0.22
N ALA A 199 -2.42 -4.36 -0.67
CA ALA A 199 -1.16 -4.75 -0.06
C ALA A 199 -0.95 -4.05 1.29
N PHE A 200 -0.86 -2.73 1.31
CA PHE A 200 -0.88 -1.90 2.53
C PHE A 200 -2.07 -0.96 2.48
N TYR A 201 -2.88 -0.93 3.54
CA TYR A 201 -3.98 0.03 3.65
C TYR A 201 -4.17 0.59 5.05
N LEU A 202 -4.45 1.89 5.09
CA LEU A 202 -4.69 2.66 6.30
C LEU A 202 -6.18 2.93 6.46
N GLN A 203 -6.69 2.76 7.68
CA GLN A 203 -8.07 3.05 8.08
C GLN A 203 -8.10 3.77 9.44
N GLU A 204 -9.31 4.13 9.89
CA GLU A 204 -9.61 4.64 11.23
C GLU A 204 -8.80 5.88 11.69
N ASN A 205 -8.46 6.79 10.77
CA ASN A 205 -7.72 8.03 11.06
C ASN A 205 -6.42 7.83 11.87
N CYS A 206 -5.55 6.92 11.41
CA CYS A 206 -4.20 6.81 11.96
C CYS A 206 -3.26 7.89 11.39
N ASP A 207 -2.47 8.51 12.27
CA ASP A 207 -1.55 9.61 11.94
C ASP A 207 -0.09 9.19 12.09
N ASP A 208 0.81 9.94 11.46
CA ASP A 208 2.26 9.84 11.60
C ASP A 208 2.81 8.45 11.23
N VAL A 209 2.18 7.80 10.25
CA VAL A 209 2.63 6.51 9.71
C VAL A 209 3.75 6.75 8.69
N VAL A 210 4.83 5.98 8.81
CA VAL A 210 6.01 6.10 7.93
C VAL A 210 6.29 4.77 7.23
N PHE A 211 6.46 4.83 5.92
CA PHE A 211 6.98 3.73 5.10
C PHE A 211 8.35 4.11 4.53
N GLU A 212 9.34 3.25 4.71
CA GLU A 212 10.70 3.41 4.20
C GLU A 212 11.10 2.13 3.47
N ASN A 213 11.49 2.25 2.20
CA ASN A 213 11.95 1.15 1.34
C ASN A 213 10.96 -0.03 1.22
N CYS A 214 9.66 0.23 1.31
CA CYS A 214 8.65 -0.83 1.24
C CYS A 214 8.28 -1.20 -0.20
N HIS A 215 7.86 -2.45 -0.40
CA HIS A 215 7.48 -3.00 -1.72
C HIS A 215 6.09 -3.63 -1.69
N ALA A 216 5.24 -3.27 -2.64
CA ALA A 216 3.96 -3.91 -2.89
C ALA A 216 3.92 -4.44 -4.33
N GLU A 217 3.63 -5.73 -4.52
CA GLU A 217 3.57 -6.33 -5.85
C GLU A 217 2.38 -7.26 -6.04
N GLY A 218 1.65 -7.04 -7.13
CA GLY A 218 0.50 -7.84 -7.52
C GLY A 218 0.73 -8.61 -8.83
N VAL A 219 -0.38 -9.01 -9.44
CA VAL A 219 -0.39 -9.74 -10.71
C VAL A 219 -1.30 -9.02 -11.68
N MET A 220 -0.87 -8.89 -12.93
CA MET A 220 -1.67 -8.33 -14.02
C MET A 220 -2.13 -9.44 -14.97
N ARG A 221 -3.29 -9.24 -15.61
CA ARG A 221 -3.88 -10.17 -16.58
C ARG A 221 -4.52 -9.40 -17.74
N ARG A 222 -4.41 -9.90 -18.97
CA ARG A 222 -5.06 -9.28 -20.13
C ARG A 222 -6.57 -9.49 -20.09
N THR A 223 -7.35 -8.46 -20.45
CA THR A 223 -8.79 -8.64 -20.65
C THR A 223 -9.10 -9.54 -21.85
N ASP A 224 -8.21 -9.60 -22.84
CA ASP A 224 -8.31 -10.53 -23.97
C ASP A 224 -8.34 -12.00 -23.51
N GLU A 225 -7.49 -12.35 -22.54
CA GLU A 225 -7.44 -13.69 -21.95
C GLU A 225 -8.69 -14.01 -21.13
N MET A 226 -9.24 -13.01 -20.44
CA MET A 226 -10.50 -13.17 -19.70
C MET A 226 -11.67 -13.39 -20.66
N LEU A 227 -11.71 -12.67 -21.79
CA LEU A 227 -12.76 -12.78 -22.81
C LEU A 227 -12.70 -14.09 -23.60
N ALA A 228 -11.54 -14.76 -23.62
CA ALA A 228 -11.36 -16.06 -24.26
C ALA A 228 -11.83 -17.25 -23.39
N GLU A 229 -12.21 -17.01 -22.13
CA GLU A 229 -12.72 -18.07 -21.25
C GLU A 229 -14.03 -18.67 -21.79
N ILE A 230 -14.15 -19.99 -21.78
CA ILE A 230 -15.36 -20.73 -22.20
C ILE A 230 -16.16 -21.29 -21.01
N SER A 231 -15.72 -20.98 -19.79
CA SER A 231 -16.30 -21.43 -18.53
C SER A 231 -15.76 -20.58 -17.38
N GLY A 232 -16.42 -20.57 -16.23
CA GLY A 232 -15.99 -19.83 -15.05
C GLY A 232 -16.66 -18.46 -14.93
N LEU A 233 -16.31 -17.69 -13.90
CA LEU A 233 -17.11 -16.54 -13.48
C LEU A 233 -17.36 -15.51 -14.58
N ALA A 234 -16.34 -15.17 -15.38
CA ALA A 234 -16.54 -14.19 -16.45
C ALA A 234 -17.48 -14.70 -17.53
N PHE A 235 -17.33 -15.96 -17.94
CA PHE A 235 -18.24 -16.62 -18.89
C PHE A 235 -19.67 -16.69 -18.33
N ASP A 236 -19.83 -17.11 -17.06
CA ASP A 236 -21.13 -17.23 -16.38
C ASP A 236 -21.82 -15.87 -16.25
N ARG A 237 -21.04 -14.80 -16.06
CA ARG A 237 -21.52 -13.40 -16.07
C ARG A 237 -21.64 -12.81 -17.47
N ARG A 238 -21.47 -13.61 -18.53
CA ARG A 238 -21.53 -13.18 -19.94
C ARG A 238 -20.59 -12.00 -20.25
N PHE A 239 -19.46 -11.94 -19.53
CA PHE A 239 -18.45 -10.89 -19.59
C PHE A 239 -18.97 -9.49 -19.27
N MET A 240 -20.01 -9.39 -18.44
CA MET A 240 -20.58 -8.13 -17.99
C MET A 240 -19.92 -7.71 -16.67
N GLY A 241 -19.25 -6.56 -16.67
CA GLY A 241 -18.69 -5.91 -15.49
C GLY A 241 -19.67 -4.96 -14.81
N GLU A 242 -19.19 -4.24 -13.78
CA GLU A 242 -20.02 -3.36 -12.95
C GLU A 242 -20.17 -1.93 -13.48
N VAL A 243 -19.22 -1.45 -14.28
CA VAL A 243 -19.17 -0.05 -14.73
C VAL A 243 -19.24 0.06 -16.25
N GLN A 244 -19.85 1.13 -16.75
CA GLN A 244 -19.91 1.41 -18.17
C GLN A 244 -18.52 1.78 -18.70
N ASN A 245 -18.09 1.09 -19.75
CA ASN A 245 -16.90 1.40 -20.51
C ASN A 245 -17.14 2.61 -21.45
N ARG A 246 -16.09 3.00 -22.18
CA ARG A 246 -16.11 4.09 -23.17
C ARG A 246 -17.11 3.90 -24.33
N SER A 247 -17.59 2.67 -24.58
CA SER A 247 -18.63 2.38 -25.58
C SER A 247 -20.06 2.51 -25.01
N GLY A 248 -20.22 2.92 -23.76
CA GLY A 248 -21.52 3.02 -23.08
C GLY A 248 -22.11 1.68 -22.64
N THR A 249 -21.35 0.58 -22.70
CA THR A 249 -21.80 -0.75 -22.29
C THR A 249 -21.08 -1.20 -21.03
N THR A 250 -21.63 -2.15 -20.28
CA THR A 250 -20.92 -2.76 -19.13
C THR A 250 -20.12 -4.01 -19.51
N ARG A 251 -20.01 -4.34 -20.80
CA ARG A 251 -19.23 -5.49 -21.26
C ARG A 251 -17.73 -5.24 -21.09
N ILE A 252 -16.97 -6.25 -20.66
CA ILE A 252 -15.50 -6.19 -20.62
C ILE A 252 -14.97 -5.90 -22.02
N GLN A 253 -14.04 -4.96 -22.14
CA GLN A 253 -13.43 -4.57 -23.41
C GLN A 253 -12.08 -5.28 -23.61
N PRO A 254 -11.75 -5.71 -24.84
CA PRO A 254 -10.44 -6.26 -25.17
C PRO A 254 -9.34 -5.19 -25.14
N GLY A 255 -8.08 -5.62 -25.12
CA GLY A 255 -6.91 -4.75 -25.22
C GLY A 255 -6.54 -3.98 -23.96
N TYR A 256 -7.06 -4.34 -22.78
CA TYR A 256 -6.68 -3.75 -21.49
C TYR A 256 -5.92 -4.74 -20.62
N MET A 257 -5.23 -4.22 -19.61
CA MET A 257 -4.57 -4.99 -18.57
C MET A 257 -5.25 -4.72 -17.23
N LYS A 258 -5.48 -5.78 -16.47
CA LYS A 258 -6.22 -5.75 -15.21
C LYS A 258 -5.37 -6.30 -14.07
N ALA A 259 -5.25 -5.55 -12.99
CA ALA A 259 -4.66 -6.04 -11.76
C ALA A 259 -5.63 -7.03 -11.09
N LEU A 260 -5.08 -8.13 -10.59
CA LEU A 260 -5.83 -9.13 -9.86
C LEU A 260 -5.96 -8.80 -8.36
N SER A 261 -5.15 -7.85 -7.89
CA SER A 261 -5.18 -7.23 -6.57
C SER A 261 -5.86 -5.86 -6.62
N GLU A 262 -6.08 -5.25 -5.46
CA GLU A 262 -6.39 -3.82 -5.38
C GLU A 262 -5.10 -3.00 -5.30
N ASP A 263 -5.05 -2.02 -4.41
CA ASP A 263 -4.03 -0.99 -4.40
C ASP A 263 -2.81 -1.39 -3.56
N GLY A 264 -1.62 -0.95 -3.97
CA GLY A 264 -0.35 -1.17 -3.28
C GLY A 264 -0.30 -0.44 -1.95
N PHE A 265 -0.50 0.88 -1.99
CA PHE A 265 -0.60 1.74 -0.81
C PHE A 265 -1.92 2.50 -0.87
N ARG A 266 -2.78 2.29 0.13
CA ARG A 266 -4.15 2.82 0.16
C ARG A 266 -4.43 3.58 1.43
N THR A 267 -5.11 4.72 1.31
CA THR A 267 -5.68 5.43 2.46
C THR A 267 -7.20 5.46 2.40
N TYR A 268 -7.84 5.24 3.54
CA TYR A 268 -9.26 5.48 3.77
C TYR A 268 -9.45 6.45 4.92
N HIS A 269 -10.25 7.50 4.71
CA HIS A 269 -10.41 8.63 5.63
C HIS A 269 -9.18 9.54 5.64
N THR A 270 -8.85 10.10 6.80
CA THR A 270 -7.95 11.23 6.96
C THR A 270 -6.76 10.84 7.84
N HIS A 271 -5.55 10.99 7.31
CA HIS A 271 -4.27 10.60 7.92
C HIS A 271 -3.25 11.73 7.80
N ARG A 272 -2.92 12.39 8.91
CA ARG A 272 -1.89 13.43 8.95
C ARG A 272 -0.51 12.81 9.09
N GLY A 273 0.50 13.51 8.58
CA GLY A 273 1.89 13.09 8.76
C GLY A 273 2.27 11.79 8.03
N LEU A 274 1.46 11.34 7.06
CA LEU A 274 1.79 10.16 6.25
C LEU A 274 2.99 10.43 5.34
N VAL A 275 4.05 9.63 5.50
CA VAL A 275 5.29 9.73 4.73
C VAL A 275 5.65 8.39 4.10
N LEU A 276 5.96 8.39 2.80
CA LEU A 276 6.50 7.24 2.08
C LEU A 276 7.83 7.62 1.42
N LYS A 277 8.87 6.85 1.67
CA LYS A 277 10.22 7.07 1.12
C LYS A 277 10.73 5.83 0.42
N ASN A 278 11.23 5.99 -0.80
CA ASN A 278 11.83 4.92 -1.61
C ASN A 278 10.92 3.68 -1.75
N CYS A 279 9.60 3.87 -1.69
CA CYS A 279 8.66 2.76 -1.77
C CYS A 279 8.38 2.41 -3.24
N THR A 280 8.15 1.12 -3.51
CA THR A 280 7.82 0.63 -4.85
C THR A 280 6.46 -0.05 -4.82
N SER A 281 5.63 0.24 -5.82
CA SER A 281 4.38 -0.44 -6.10
C SER A 281 4.38 -0.95 -7.53
N LYS A 282 4.18 -2.25 -7.71
CA LYS A 282 4.31 -2.92 -9.01
C LYS A 282 3.12 -3.82 -9.30
N ASN A 283 2.58 -3.78 -10.52
CA ASN A 283 1.51 -4.70 -10.93
C ASN A 283 0.28 -4.65 -10.00
N MET A 284 -0.01 -3.47 -9.44
CA MET A 284 -1.16 -3.22 -8.57
C MET A 284 -2.24 -2.46 -9.33
N ARG A 285 -3.48 -2.49 -8.82
CA ARG A 285 -4.57 -1.69 -9.38
C ARG A 285 -4.24 -0.21 -9.26
N GLY A 286 -4.10 0.30 -8.04
CA GLY A 286 -3.50 1.60 -7.75
C GLY A 286 -2.12 1.43 -7.14
N GLY A 287 -1.11 2.06 -7.72
CA GLY A 287 0.24 2.04 -7.17
C GLY A 287 0.27 2.67 -5.77
N PHE A 288 -0.05 3.96 -5.75
CA PHE A 288 -0.22 4.80 -4.56
C PHE A 288 -1.57 5.51 -4.63
N GLU A 289 -2.60 4.95 -4.02
CA GLU A 289 -3.94 5.56 -3.95
C GLU A 289 -4.13 6.29 -2.61
N LEU A 290 -3.44 7.41 -2.49
CA LEU A 290 -3.29 8.22 -1.28
C LEU A 290 -4.20 9.45 -1.31
N ARG A 291 -5.49 9.18 -1.18
CA ARG A 291 -6.56 10.18 -1.28
C ARG A 291 -6.94 10.79 0.07
N THR A 292 -6.03 10.72 1.03
CA THR A 292 -6.15 11.40 2.31
C THR A 292 -6.01 12.91 2.10
N LYS A 293 -7.01 13.68 2.49
CA LYS A 293 -7.05 15.16 2.27
C LYS A 293 -6.17 15.93 3.26
N THR A 294 -5.00 15.38 3.58
CA THR A 294 -4.09 15.83 4.65
C THR A 294 -2.64 15.78 4.24
N ALA A 295 -2.36 16.13 2.99
CA ALA A 295 -1.01 16.39 2.51
C ALA A 295 -0.01 15.23 2.73
N PRO A 296 -0.27 14.03 2.20
CA PRO A 296 0.70 12.94 2.27
C PRO A 296 1.98 13.33 1.51
N LYS A 297 3.14 12.84 1.98
CA LYS A 297 4.44 13.09 1.36
C LYS A 297 5.02 11.81 0.78
N LEU A 298 5.45 11.87 -0.47
CA LEU A 298 6.12 10.78 -1.17
C LEU A 298 7.47 11.27 -1.70
N GLU A 299 8.52 10.57 -1.32
CA GLU A 299 9.90 10.87 -1.72
C GLU A 299 10.47 9.64 -2.44
N ASN A 300 10.94 9.82 -3.68
CA ASN A 300 11.60 8.77 -4.47
C ASN A 300 10.77 7.48 -4.66
N CYS A 301 9.44 7.59 -4.64
CA CYS A 301 8.55 6.45 -4.80
C CYS A 301 8.39 6.04 -6.28
N THR A 302 8.21 4.74 -6.52
CA THR A 302 8.18 4.16 -7.87
C THR A 302 6.90 3.37 -8.12
N ALA A 303 6.16 3.66 -9.19
CA ALA A 303 4.97 2.91 -9.61
C ALA A 303 5.17 2.29 -11.01
N ILE A 304 5.19 0.95 -11.13
CA ILE A 304 5.52 0.24 -12.38
C ILE A 304 4.42 -0.75 -12.75
N GLY A 305 3.94 -0.72 -13.99
CA GLY A 305 2.95 -1.68 -14.47
C GLY A 305 1.65 -1.67 -13.66
N CYS A 306 1.24 -0.53 -13.13
CA CYS A 306 -0.02 -0.40 -12.39
C CYS A 306 -1.16 0.00 -13.33
N GLU A 307 -2.42 -0.32 -12.99
CA GLU A 307 -3.57 0.25 -13.72
C GLU A 307 -3.67 1.78 -13.50
N ARG A 308 -3.10 2.29 -12.41
CA ARG A 308 -2.79 3.71 -12.22
C ARG A 308 -1.61 3.87 -11.27
N GLY A 309 -0.68 4.76 -11.59
CA GLY A 309 0.54 4.95 -10.82
C GLY A 309 0.29 5.64 -9.47
N PHE A 310 0.01 6.94 -9.53
CA PHE A 310 -0.23 7.80 -8.38
C PHE A 310 -1.63 8.40 -8.45
N TRP A 311 -2.41 8.29 -7.38
CA TRP A 311 -3.67 9.02 -7.23
C TRP A 311 -3.67 9.72 -5.89
N VAL A 312 -3.49 11.04 -5.93
CA VAL A 312 -3.28 11.86 -4.75
C VAL A 312 -4.32 12.97 -4.65
N SER A 313 -4.47 13.49 -3.41
CA SER A 313 -5.47 14.49 -3.07
C SER A 313 -4.85 15.77 -2.49
N THR A 314 -5.68 16.59 -1.86
CA THR A 314 -5.36 17.91 -1.32
C THR A 314 -4.04 17.96 -0.55
N GLY A 315 -3.16 18.88 -0.94
CA GLY A 315 -1.90 19.18 -0.29
C GLY A 315 -0.79 18.15 -0.48
N ALA A 316 -1.01 17.07 -1.25
CA ALA A 316 -0.01 16.03 -1.43
C ALA A 316 1.29 16.58 -2.02
N VAL A 317 2.43 16.06 -1.57
CA VAL A 317 3.77 16.44 -2.04
C VAL A 317 4.50 15.21 -2.58
N LEU A 318 4.82 15.22 -3.87
CA LEU A 318 5.61 14.17 -4.53
C LEU A 318 6.92 14.78 -5.00
N THR A 319 8.05 14.22 -4.56
CA THR A 319 9.40 14.66 -4.95
C THR A 319 10.20 13.47 -5.44
N GLY A 320 10.86 13.60 -6.60
CA GLY A 320 11.70 12.54 -7.18
C GLY A 320 10.95 11.23 -7.48
N CYS A 321 9.62 11.26 -7.54
CA CYS A 321 8.81 10.07 -7.80
C CYS A 321 8.88 9.69 -9.29
N LYS A 322 8.67 8.42 -9.61
CA LYS A 322 8.70 7.94 -11.00
C LYS A 322 7.68 6.84 -11.25
N GLY A 323 7.23 6.71 -12.48
CA GLY A 323 6.39 5.60 -12.87
C GLY A 323 6.16 5.53 -14.36
N ASP A 324 5.59 4.42 -14.81
CA ASP A 324 5.27 4.22 -16.22
C ASP A 324 3.78 4.45 -16.52
N THR A 325 3.42 4.21 -17.78
CA THR A 325 2.02 4.12 -18.21
C THR A 325 1.80 2.84 -18.98
N GLN A 326 2.37 1.74 -18.50
CA GLN A 326 2.37 0.47 -19.22
C GLN A 326 0.94 -0.06 -19.36
N PHE A 327 0.16 0.03 -18.29
CA PHE A 327 -1.19 -0.55 -18.19
C PHE A 327 -2.27 0.48 -17.81
N GLY A 328 -1.89 1.73 -17.58
CA GLY A 328 -2.81 2.82 -17.30
C GLY A 328 -2.11 4.14 -16.97
N PRO A 329 -2.84 5.16 -16.48
CA PRO A 329 -2.27 6.49 -16.30
C PRO A 329 -1.24 6.58 -15.18
N LEU A 330 -0.26 7.47 -15.37
CA LEU A 330 0.80 7.72 -14.39
C LEU A 330 0.22 8.44 -13.17
N LEU A 331 -0.62 9.44 -13.41
CA LEU A 331 -1.00 10.40 -12.38
C LEU A 331 -2.47 10.82 -12.43
N TYR A 332 -3.11 10.75 -11.28
CA TYR A 332 -4.35 11.44 -10.99
C TYR A 332 -4.13 12.42 -9.84
N VAL A 333 -4.45 13.69 -10.08
CA VAL A 333 -4.51 14.71 -9.03
C VAL A 333 -5.96 15.12 -8.86
N GLU A 334 -6.49 14.87 -7.66
CA GLU A 334 -7.75 15.41 -7.21
C GLU A 334 -7.54 16.42 -6.08
N GLY A 335 -8.53 17.28 -5.83
CA GLY A 335 -8.44 18.26 -4.75
C GLY A 335 -7.42 19.35 -5.05
N ASP A 336 -6.95 20.03 -4.01
CA ASP A 336 -6.35 21.35 -4.13
C ASP A 336 -4.93 21.42 -3.57
N LYS A 337 -4.11 22.34 -4.07
CA LYS A 337 -2.78 22.67 -3.52
C LYS A 337 -1.79 21.50 -3.46
N ALA A 338 -1.94 20.51 -4.32
CA ALA A 338 -0.96 19.44 -4.48
C ALA A 338 0.29 19.98 -5.21
N LYS A 339 1.47 19.48 -4.82
CA LYS A 339 2.76 19.77 -5.45
C LYS A 339 3.39 18.47 -5.92
N VAL A 340 3.43 18.26 -7.22
CA VAL A 340 3.81 16.98 -7.82
C VAL A 340 4.98 17.14 -8.76
N GLU A 341 6.07 16.43 -8.47
CA GLU A 341 7.16 16.15 -9.40
C GLU A 341 7.21 14.63 -9.66
N VAL A 342 6.97 14.25 -10.91
CA VAL A 342 7.02 12.83 -11.31
C VAL A 342 7.73 12.64 -12.65
N GLN A 343 8.62 11.65 -12.70
CA GLN A 343 9.25 11.20 -13.93
C GLN A 343 8.42 10.09 -14.60
N LEU A 344 8.01 10.33 -15.85
CA LEU A 344 7.47 9.32 -16.74
C LEU A 344 8.59 8.40 -17.24
N LEU A 345 8.46 7.11 -16.96
CA LEU A 345 9.35 6.06 -17.42
C LEU A 345 8.95 5.56 -18.82
N PRO A 346 9.90 4.99 -19.58
CA PRO A 346 9.61 4.25 -20.80
C PRO A 346 8.62 3.10 -20.54
N THR A 347 7.93 2.66 -21.59
CA THR A 347 7.07 1.47 -21.55
C THR A 347 7.36 0.57 -22.73
N GLU A 348 7.30 -0.72 -22.47
CA GLU A 348 7.53 -1.78 -23.45
C GLU A 348 6.23 -2.27 -24.14
N ALA A 349 5.07 -1.74 -23.75
CA ALA A 349 3.78 -2.32 -24.13
C ALA A 349 3.25 -1.80 -25.47
N ASP A 350 3.63 -2.46 -26.56
CA ASP A 350 2.84 -2.42 -27.78
C ASP A 350 1.53 -3.18 -27.53
N LYS A 351 0.37 -2.53 -27.72
CA LYS A 351 -0.99 -3.12 -27.69
C LYS A 351 -1.70 -3.20 -26.33
N VAL A 352 -1.50 -2.24 -25.43
CA VAL A 352 -2.42 -2.02 -24.28
C VAL A 352 -3.06 -0.63 -24.38
N ASN A 353 -4.38 -0.60 -24.23
CA ASN A 353 -5.17 0.62 -24.29
C ASN A 353 -4.92 1.49 -23.04
N VAL A 354 -4.25 2.63 -23.25
CA VAL A 354 -4.02 3.65 -22.23
C VAL A 354 -4.44 5.01 -22.77
N HIS A 355 -5.44 5.61 -22.13
CA HIS A 355 -6.15 6.78 -22.67
C HIS A 355 -5.63 8.13 -22.18
N ALA A 356 -4.79 8.13 -21.14
CA ALA A 356 -4.21 9.35 -20.59
C ALA A 356 -2.88 9.03 -19.89
N VAL A 357 -1.97 9.99 -19.89
CA VAL A 357 -0.81 9.99 -18.97
C VAL A 357 -1.23 10.53 -17.61
N ALA A 358 -2.06 11.57 -17.60
CA ALA A 358 -2.56 12.14 -16.37
C ALA A 358 -3.97 12.74 -16.53
N ALA A 359 -4.73 12.80 -15.44
CA ALA A 359 -5.95 13.59 -15.32
C ALA A 359 -5.87 14.49 -14.08
N LEU A 360 -5.99 15.80 -14.31
CA LEU A 360 -5.71 16.84 -13.32
C LEU A 360 -6.94 17.74 -13.14
N TYR A 361 -7.40 17.88 -11.90
CA TYR A 361 -8.44 18.84 -11.54
C TYR A 361 -8.24 19.39 -10.12
N GLY A 362 -9.04 20.40 -9.77
CA GLY A 362 -8.99 21.11 -8.49
C GLY A 362 -8.25 22.43 -8.58
N ILE A 363 -7.94 23.02 -7.43
CA ILE A 363 -7.53 24.42 -7.33
C ILE A 363 -6.06 24.53 -6.91
N ASP A 364 -5.31 25.40 -7.59
CA ASP A 364 -3.94 25.80 -7.25
C ASP A 364 -2.97 24.61 -7.10
N ASN A 365 -3.13 23.59 -7.93
CA ASN A 365 -2.19 22.48 -8.02
C ASN A 365 -0.94 22.90 -8.84
N GLU A 366 0.22 22.38 -8.45
CA GLU A 366 1.49 22.53 -9.18
C GLU A 366 1.96 21.15 -9.61
N VAL A 367 2.09 20.91 -10.92
CA VAL A 367 2.41 19.60 -11.47
C VAL A 367 3.55 19.71 -12.49
N THR A 368 4.63 18.98 -12.26
CA THR A 368 5.76 18.82 -13.18
C THR A 368 5.87 17.35 -13.58
N ILE A 369 5.86 17.10 -14.89
CA ILE A 369 6.06 15.76 -15.46
C ILE A 369 7.29 15.81 -16.36
N THR A 370 8.27 14.96 -16.07
CA THR A 370 9.53 14.86 -16.81
C THR A 370 9.68 13.51 -17.48
N ALA A 371 10.58 13.37 -18.46
CA ALA A 371 10.92 12.09 -19.07
C ALA A 371 12.39 12.08 -19.53
N LYS A 372 13.04 10.92 -19.51
CA LYS A 372 14.43 10.76 -19.99
C LYS A 372 14.53 10.39 -21.48
N SER A 373 13.45 9.89 -22.07
CA SER A 373 13.41 9.46 -23.47
C SER A 373 12.10 9.88 -24.13
N VAL A 374 12.10 9.90 -25.46
CA VAL A 374 10.88 10.08 -26.27
C VAL A 374 10.10 8.78 -26.26
N ARG A 375 8.76 8.88 -26.27
CA ARG A 375 7.85 7.75 -26.32
C ARG A 375 7.16 7.61 -27.67
N VAL A 376 6.83 6.37 -28.00
CA VAL A 376 6.10 5.99 -29.22
C VAL A 376 4.59 6.23 -29.06
N GLN A 377 4.00 5.86 -27.90
CA GLN A 377 2.60 6.11 -27.60
C GLN A 377 2.40 7.47 -26.91
N LEU A 378 1.59 8.33 -27.53
CA LEU A 378 1.33 9.71 -27.10
C LEU A 378 -0.07 9.85 -26.46
N SER A 379 -0.28 9.25 -25.29
CA SER A 379 -1.52 9.47 -24.53
C SER A 379 -1.50 10.87 -23.88
N PRO A 380 -2.63 11.60 -23.86
CA PRO A 380 -2.64 13.00 -23.43
C PRO A 380 -2.56 13.18 -21.91
N ILE A 381 -2.09 14.36 -21.51
CA ILE A 381 -2.33 14.94 -20.19
C ILE A 381 -3.65 15.73 -20.26
N LEU A 382 -4.61 15.33 -19.43
CA LEU A 382 -5.96 15.88 -19.39
C LEU A 382 -6.09 16.91 -18.27
N ILE A 383 -6.42 18.16 -18.60
CA ILE A 383 -6.63 19.25 -17.64
C ILE A 383 -8.13 19.58 -17.56
N GLY A 384 -8.68 19.61 -16.34
CA GLY A 384 -10.12 19.78 -16.13
C GLY A 384 -10.90 18.46 -16.22
N TYR A 385 -10.21 17.33 -16.00
CA TYR A 385 -10.79 16.00 -16.09
C TYR A 385 -10.63 15.22 -14.79
N THR A 386 -11.65 14.42 -14.48
CA THR A 386 -11.66 13.46 -13.38
C THR A 386 -11.00 12.15 -13.80
N PRO A 387 -10.48 11.37 -12.83
CA PRO A 387 -10.25 9.96 -13.03
C PRO A 387 -11.54 9.25 -13.49
N PRO A 388 -11.43 8.16 -14.26
CA PRO A 388 -12.60 7.38 -14.66
C PRO A 388 -13.40 6.89 -13.45
N ALA A 389 -14.68 6.58 -13.64
CA ALA A 389 -15.50 6.03 -12.57
C ALA A 389 -14.84 4.77 -11.98
N MET A 390 -14.81 4.70 -10.65
CA MET A 390 -14.14 3.63 -9.90
C MET A 390 -12.64 3.45 -10.19
N GLY A 391 -12.00 4.37 -10.93
CA GLY A 391 -10.60 4.23 -11.38
C GLY A 391 -10.40 3.14 -12.44
N GLU A 392 -11.46 2.74 -13.14
CA GLU A 392 -11.44 1.71 -14.20
C GLU A 392 -10.97 2.30 -15.53
N ASN A 393 -9.86 1.78 -16.08
CA ASN A 393 -9.21 2.34 -17.27
C ASN A 393 -10.07 2.26 -18.53
N ALA A 394 -10.95 1.25 -18.63
CA ALA A 394 -11.87 1.12 -19.75
C ALA A 394 -13.03 2.14 -19.72
N THR A 395 -13.20 2.88 -18.62
CA THR A 395 -14.25 3.90 -18.44
C THR A 395 -13.77 5.28 -18.91
N ALA A 396 -14.71 6.12 -19.35
CA ALA A 396 -14.42 7.48 -19.78
C ALA A 396 -14.07 8.40 -18.59
N HIS A 397 -13.26 9.43 -18.88
CA HIS A 397 -13.03 10.53 -17.93
C HIS A 397 -14.23 11.49 -17.95
N GLY A 398 -14.68 11.93 -16.79
CA GLY A 398 -15.63 13.04 -16.68
C GLY A 398 -14.93 14.39 -16.59
N GLU A 399 -15.64 15.50 -16.76
CA GLU A 399 -15.08 16.86 -16.61
C GLU A 399 -15.33 17.47 -15.22
N ARG A 400 -14.32 18.14 -14.67
CA ARG A 400 -14.38 18.84 -13.38
C ARG A 400 -13.50 20.08 -13.37
N LEU A 401 -13.85 21.04 -12.51
CA LEU A 401 -13.13 22.30 -12.38
C LEU A 401 -11.64 22.06 -12.13
N ALA A 402 -10.80 22.66 -12.97
CA ALA A 402 -9.38 22.86 -12.73
C ALA A 402 -9.12 24.36 -12.76
N ARG A 403 -8.61 24.94 -11.67
CA ARG A 403 -8.38 26.39 -11.58
C ARG A 403 -7.02 26.72 -11.00
N GLY A 404 -6.32 27.69 -11.59
CA GLY A 404 -5.02 28.10 -11.06
C GLY A 404 -3.95 27.01 -11.16
N LEU A 405 -4.18 25.96 -11.98
CA LEU A 405 -3.21 24.88 -12.18
C LEU A 405 -1.95 25.45 -12.84
N ILE A 406 -0.79 25.13 -12.28
CA ILE A 406 0.50 25.31 -12.93
C ILE A 406 0.98 23.95 -13.42
N LEU A 407 0.94 23.74 -14.74
CA LEU A 407 1.46 22.53 -15.38
C LEU A 407 2.80 22.82 -16.07
N ARG A 408 3.81 22.03 -15.74
CA ARG A 408 5.10 21.94 -16.44
C ARG A 408 5.25 20.56 -17.06
N ASN A 409 4.76 20.41 -18.28
CA ASN A 409 4.93 19.19 -19.05
C ASN A 409 6.25 19.24 -19.83
N GLN A 410 7.30 18.69 -19.23
CA GLN A 410 8.63 18.54 -19.85
C GLN A 410 8.74 17.24 -20.67
N THR A 411 7.61 16.68 -21.09
CA THR A 411 7.54 15.53 -22.01
C THR A 411 6.91 15.96 -23.33
N THR A 412 7.03 15.12 -24.36
CA THR A 412 6.34 15.31 -25.64
C THR A 412 4.88 14.85 -25.62
N MET A 413 4.36 14.44 -24.46
CA MET A 413 2.97 13.99 -24.33
C MET A 413 2.02 15.14 -24.65
N PRO A 414 0.97 14.92 -25.46
CA PRO A 414 0.04 15.96 -25.82
C PRO A 414 -0.75 16.45 -24.60
N VAL A 415 -1.31 17.65 -24.71
CA VAL A 415 -2.15 18.27 -23.67
C VAL A 415 -3.54 18.54 -24.23
N VAL A 416 -4.57 18.17 -23.46
CA VAL A 416 -5.98 18.44 -23.75
C VAL A 416 -6.57 19.23 -22.58
N ILE A 417 -7.15 20.39 -22.87
CA ILE A 417 -7.67 21.32 -21.86
C ILE A 417 -9.19 21.39 -22.01
N GLY A 418 -9.90 20.85 -21.02
CA GLY A 418 -11.35 20.73 -21.01
C GLY A 418 -12.08 22.04 -20.72
N THR A 419 -13.41 22.03 -20.87
CA THR A 419 -14.26 23.23 -20.75
C THR A 419 -14.27 23.83 -19.34
N LYS A 420 -13.99 23.00 -18.33
CA LYS A 420 -13.96 23.40 -16.91
C LYS A 420 -12.58 23.80 -16.42
N ALA A 421 -11.59 23.97 -17.31
CA ALA A 421 -10.30 24.54 -16.95
C ALA A 421 -10.38 26.07 -16.99
N GLU A 422 -9.91 26.75 -15.94
CA GLU A 422 -9.85 28.21 -15.92
C GLU A 422 -8.59 28.77 -15.23
N LYS A 423 -8.04 29.87 -15.75
CA LYS A 423 -6.90 30.57 -15.14
C LYS A 423 -5.68 29.67 -14.90
N CYS A 424 -5.45 28.70 -15.77
CA CYS A 424 -4.32 27.77 -15.69
C CYS A 424 -3.11 28.31 -16.46
N GLN A 425 -1.92 27.99 -15.97
CA GLN A 425 -0.65 28.26 -16.64
C GLN A 425 -0.03 26.94 -17.08
N ILE A 426 0.20 26.79 -18.39
CA ILE A 426 0.65 25.54 -18.99
C ILE A 426 1.93 25.81 -19.78
N SER A 427 3.02 25.19 -19.35
CA SER A 427 4.29 25.15 -20.09
C SER A 427 4.50 23.74 -20.61
N THR A 428 4.64 23.54 -21.91
CA THR A 428 4.72 22.19 -22.48
C THR A 428 5.68 22.04 -23.67
N LEU A 429 6.36 20.89 -23.75
CA LEU A 429 7.08 20.42 -24.95
C LEU A 429 6.19 19.58 -25.89
N GLY A 430 4.97 19.23 -25.48
CA GLY A 430 4.01 18.46 -26.26
C GLY A 430 3.03 19.35 -27.00
N ALA A 431 2.37 18.79 -28.01
CA ALA A 431 1.32 19.51 -28.73
C ALA A 431 0.10 19.78 -27.82
N VAL A 432 -0.45 20.99 -27.89
CA VAL A 432 -1.78 21.27 -27.32
C VAL A 432 -2.82 20.88 -28.35
N GLN A 433 -3.47 19.75 -28.14
CA GLN A 433 -4.44 19.18 -29.07
C GLN A 433 -5.78 19.92 -29.02
N GLU A 434 -6.15 20.42 -27.83
CA GLU A 434 -7.40 21.11 -27.62
C GLU A 434 -7.26 22.11 -26.46
N ASN A 435 -7.85 23.30 -26.65
CA ASN A 435 -8.02 24.29 -25.60
C ASN A 435 -9.44 24.84 -25.57
N LYS A 436 -10.28 24.26 -24.69
CA LYS A 436 -11.64 24.73 -24.41
C LYS A 436 -11.74 25.51 -23.10
N GLY A 437 -10.62 25.74 -22.42
CA GLY A 437 -10.59 26.42 -21.12
C GLY A 437 -10.73 27.93 -21.24
N LYS A 438 -10.97 28.59 -20.10
CA LYS A 438 -11.10 30.04 -19.99
C LYS A 438 -9.85 30.66 -19.36
N ASP A 439 -9.37 31.78 -19.89
CA ASP A 439 -8.21 32.51 -19.35
C ASP A 439 -6.97 31.61 -19.19
N ILE A 440 -6.68 30.76 -20.19
CA ILE A 440 -5.57 29.81 -20.15
C ILE A 440 -4.33 30.41 -20.79
N THR A 441 -3.23 30.45 -20.05
CA THR A 441 -1.92 30.82 -20.59
C THR A 441 -1.15 29.58 -20.99
N VAL A 442 -0.80 29.47 -22.27
CA VAL A 442 -0.01 28.36 -22.80
C VAL A 442 1.33 28.87 -23.34
N THR A 443 2.43 28.29 -22.86
CA THR A 443 3.77 28.45 -23.43
C THR A 443 4.22 27.12 -24.00
N THR A 444 4.43 27.05 -25.32
CA THR A 444 4.99 25.89 -25.99
C THR A 444 6.48 26.10 -26.20
N HIS A 445 7.27 25.03 -26.04
CA HIS A 445 8.70 25.05 -26.27
C HIS A 445 9.03 24.06 -27.39
N SER A 446 9.83 24.49 -28.37
CA SER A 446 10.47 23.58 -29.32
C SER A 446 11.66 22.90 -28.64
N ARG A 447 11.88 21.62 -28.92
CA ARG A 447 13.11 20.93 -28.50
C ARG A 447 14.32 21.41 -29.27
#